data_AF-A0A3R6W2A9-F1
#
_entry.id   AF-A0A3R6W2A9-F1
#
_cell.length_a   1.000
_cell.length_b   1.000
_cell.length_c   1.000
_cell.angle_alpha   90.00
_cell.angle_beta   90.00
_cell.angle_gamma   90.00
#
_symmetry.space_group_name_H-M   'P 1'
#
loop_
_entity.id
_entity.type
_entity.pdbx_description
1 polymer ?
#
loop_
_entity_poly.entity_id
_entity_poly.type
_entity_poly.pdbx_seq_one_letter_code
_entity_poly.pdbx_strand_id
1 'polypeptide(L)'
;MRETSRLERDVLLPLNDKLYGPLNRAVEDRLPSLPFVFLLGNHSSGKSSFINHVLQREVQTTGVAPTDDGFTIISNGTSDHDQDGPALIGDPDLGFSGLRQFGPNLIQKTNLKIRANIPISNHFMMVDSPDVILLFFDPDKPGTTGETLSILTNSLVGMDHKLHIVLNKVDQFRKIHDFARAYGSLCWNLSKVIPLKDLPRIYTMCIPVKERGDGSKTTETGLGSALEDLESSRNEVINAVMRAPERRADNLITRDLTSEDGLTQHFRRLYGRQLAERDEFVFSIWRRVLPSLQVALNTLGFSKLPKVKPAELKALQSIVNDDIPRLRRQAAPTEASVAHQVAKLLRRGF
;
A
#
# COMPACT_ATOMS: atom_id res chain seq x y z
N MET A 1 -5.52 0.10 -18.38
CA MET A 1 -6.82 0.22 -17.66
C MET A 1 -7.76 -0.91 -18.03
N ARG A 2 -8.11 -1.12 -19.31
CA ARG A 2 -8.96 -2.26 -19.72
C ARG A 2 -8.36 -3.62 -19.40
N GLU A 3 -7.06 -3.84 -19.57
CA GLU A 3 -6.44 -5.15 -19.32
C GLU A 3 -6.24 -5.50 -17.84
N THR A 4 -5.89 -4.54 -16.98
CA THR A 4 -5.84 -4.78 -15.51
C THR A 4 -7.23 -5.00 -14.94
N SER A 5 -8.22 -4.19 -15.36
CA SER A 5 -9.63 -4.45 -15.03
C SER A 5 -10.12 -5.78 -15.62
N ARG A 6 -9.53 -6.26 -16.73
CA ARG A 6 -9.81 -7.56 -17.33
C ARG A 6 -9.18 -8.70 -16.54
N LEU A 7 -7.92 -8.59 -16.11
CA LEU A 7 -7.29 -9.59 -15.23
C LEU A 7 -8.02 -9.68 -13.89
N GLU A 8 -8.42 -8.53 -13.34
CA GLU A 8 -9.25 -8.48 -12.14
C GLU A 8 -10.64 -9.12 -12.36
N ARG A 9 -11.36 -8.75 -13.43
CA ARG A 9 -12.72 -9.26 -13.71
C ARG A 9 -12.80 -10.68 -14.28
N ASP A 10 -11.85 -11.07 -15.13
CA ASP A 10 -11.91 -12.33 -15.90
C ASP A 10 -11.10 -13.44 -15.22
N VAL A 11 -10.12 -13.09 -14.37
CA VAL A 11 -9.23 -14.06 -13.72
C VAL A 11 -9.36 -14.01 -12.21
N LEU A 12 -9.04 -12.88 -11.57
CA LEU A 12 -8.96 -12.79 -10.11
C LEU A 12 -10.33 -12.89 -9.44
N LEU A 13 -11.35 -12.16 -9.90
CA LEU A 13 -12.70 -12.21 -9.33
C LEU A 13 -13.37 -13.59 -9.52
N PRO A 14 -13.28 -14.26 -10.69
CA PRO A 14 -13.81 -15.61 -10.87
C PRO A 14 -13.05 -16.67 -10.04
N LEU A 15 -11.72 -16.55 -9.90
CA LEU A 15 -10.94 -17.38 -8.98
C LEU A 15 -11.32 -17.12 -7.53
N ASN A 16 -11.49 -15.86 -7.15
CA ASN A 16 -11.93 -15.43 -5.83
C ASN A 16 -13.33 -15.93 -5.51
N ASP A 17 -14.21 -15.99 -6.51
CA ASP A 17 -15.56 -16.56 -6.39
C ASP A 17 -15.54 -18.08 -6.26
N LYS A 18 -14.66 -18.76 -6.99
CA LYS A 18 -14.52 -20.23 -6.95
C LYS A 18 -13.82 -20.73 -5.68
N LEU A 19 -12.84 -19.98 -5.19
CA LEU A 19 -12.01 -20.34 -4.04
C LEU A 19 -12.45 -19.67 -2.74
N TYR A 20 -13.56 -18.91 -2.76
CA TYR A 20 -14.00 -18.08 -1.63
C TYR A 20 -12.88 -17.21 -1.09
N GLY A 21 -12.10 -16.62 -2.01
CA GLY A 21 -10.90 -15.86 -1.70
C GLY A 21 -11.17 -14.57 -0.92
N PRO A 22 -10.09 -13.93 -0.43
CA PRO A 22 -10.17 -12.84 0.53
C PRO A 22 -10.71 -11.54 -0.04
N LEU A 23 -10.80 -11.37 -1.37
CA LEU A 23 -11.11 -10.08 -1.99
C LEU A 23 -12.61 -9.72 -1.85
N ASN A 24 -12.85 -8.48 -1.45
CA ASN A 24 -14.16 -7.87 -1.31
C ASN A 24 -14.92 -7.85 -2.64
N ARG A 25 -16.24 -8.10 -2.57
CA ARG A 25 -17.17 -8.05 -3.73
C ARG A 25 -17.89 -6.69 -3.83
N ALA A 26 -17.83 -5.86 -2.79
CA ALA A 26 -18.53 -4.58 -2.73
C ALA A 26 -17.63 -3.44 -3.23
N VAL A 27 -18.11 -2.83 -4.31
CA VAL A 27 -17.48 -1.75 -5.06
C VAL A 27 -18.10 -0.44 -4.60
N GLU A 28 -17.66 0.16 -3.49
CA GLU A 28 -18.13 1.52 -3.13
C GLU A 28 -17.04 2.54 -2.82
N ASP A 29 -15.78 2.15 -2.66
CA ASP A 29 -14.64 3.07 -2.85
C ASP A 29 -13.62 2.41 -3.78
N ARG A 30 -13.80 2.61 -5.09
CA ARG A 30 -12.80 2.19 -6.09
C ARG A 30 -11.54 3.04 -5.90
N LEU A 31 -10.68 2.63 -4.98
CA LEU A 31 -9.29 3.06 -5.01
C LEU A 31 -8.74 2.76 -6.41
N PRO A 32 -7.98 3.69 -6.99
CA PRO A 32 -7.58 3.54 -8.38
C PRO A 32 -6.81 2.23 -8.54
N SER A 33 -7.17 1.42 -9.53
CA SER A 33 -6.87 -0.02 -9.63
C SER A 33 -5.41 -0.35 -9.95
N LEU A 34 -4.51 0.64 -9.85
CA LEU A 34 -3.13 0.56 -10.33
C LEU A 34 -2.13 0.66 -9.16
N PRO A 35 -1.00 -0.05 -9.20
CA PRO A 35 0.10 0.15 -8.26
C PRO A 35 0.66 1.56 -8.27
N PHE A 36 0.93 2.07 -7.07
CA PHE A 36 1.37 3.44 -6.86
C PHE A 36 2.83 3.53 -6.42
N VAL A 37 3.59 4.32 -7.16
CA VAL A 37 4.94 4.72 -6.79
C VAL A 37 4.94 6.22 -6.59
N PHE A 38 5.19 6.67 -5.36
CA PHE A 38 5.14 8.09 -5.00
C PHE A 38 6.54 8.64 -4.81
N LEU A 39 6.90 9.64 -5.63
CA LEU A 39 8.22 10.28 -5.59
C LEU A 39 8.12 11.61 -4.86
N LEU A 40 8.87 11.71 -3.76
CA LEU A 40 9.00 12.89 -2.92
C LEU A 40 10.45 13.36 -2.92
N GLY A 41 10.66 14.63 -2.59
CA GLY A 41 12.00 15.18 -2.42
C GLY A 41 12.13 16.63 -2.88
N ASN A 42 13.24 17.25 -2.54
CA ASN A 42 13.44 18.68 -2.73
C ASN A 42 13.61 19.08 -4.21
N HIS A 43 13.54 20.38 -4.48
CA HIS A 43 13.75 20.92 -5.83
C HIS A 43 15.13 20.50 -6.38
N SER A 44 15.15 20.06 -7.63
CA SER A 44 16.33 19.50 -8.32
C SER A 44 16.90 18.19 -7.79
N SER A 45 16.28 17.46 -6.85
CA SER A 45 16.83 16.19 -6.33
C SER A 45 16.90 15.04 -7.36
N GLY A 46 16.40 15.26 -8.58
CA GLY A 46 16.49 14.32 -9.69
C GLY A 46 15.26 13.43 -9.89
N LYS A 47 14.12 13.76 -9.26
CA LYS A 47 12.84 13.05 -9.44
C LYS A 47 12.42 12.94 -10.91
N SER A 48 12.35 14.07 -11.61
CA SER A 48 11.95 14.14 -13.02
C SER A 48 12.92 13.36 -13.92
N SER A 49 14.23 13.43 -13.62
CA SER A 49 15.25 12.64 -14.31
C SER A 49 15.09 11.13 -14.04
N PHE A 50 14.73 10.75 -12.82
CA PHE A 50 14.52 9.36 -12.44
C PHE A 50 13.31 8.78 -13.16
N ILE A 51 12.20 9.52 -13.21
CA ILE A 51 11.02 9.15 -13.99
C ILE A 51 11.42 8.89 -15.44
N ASN A 52 12.10 9.84 -16.09
CA ASN A 52 12.48 9.67 -17.49
C ASN A 52 13.42 8.48 -17.72
N HIS A 53 14.33 8.24 -16.78
CA HIS A 53 15.24 7.10 -16.82
C HIS A 53 14.49 5.77 -16.68
N VAL A 54 13.61 5.66 -15.69
CA VAL A 54 12.82 4.44 -15.44
C VAL A 54 11.86 4.15 -16.60
N LEU A 55 11.20 5.18 -17.13
CA LEU A 55 10.29 5.05 -18.27
C LEU A 55 11.03 4.93 -19.62
N GLN A 56 12.35 5.10 -19.64
CA GLN A 56 13.19 5.21 -20.84
C GLN A 56 12.66 6.23 -21.88
N ARG A 57 11.97 7.25 -21.40
CA ARG A 57 11.22 8.21 -22.20
C ARG A 57 11.21 9.57 -21.52
N GLU A 58 11.29 10.64 -22.30
CA GLU A 58 11.15 12.00 -21.79
C GLU A 58 9.66 12.32 -21.54
N VAL A 59 9.23 12.19 -20.28
CA VAL A 59 7.85 12.45 -19.83
C VAL A 59 7.77 13.70 -18.97
N GLN A 60 8.79 13.93 -18.14
CA GLN A 60 8.94 15.14 -17.34
C GLN A 60 10.06 16.02 -17.88
N THR A 61 9.86 17.32 -17.84
CA THR A 61 10.89 18.28 -18.20
C THR A 61 12.00 18.22 -17.14
N THR A 62 13.25 18.07 -17.57
CA THR A 62 14.41 18.07 -16.68
C THR A 62 15.25 19.32 -16.93
N GLY A 63 15.81 19.91 -15.87
CA GLY A 63 16.59 21.13 -15.98
C GLY A 63 16.91 21.76 -14.61
N VAL A 64 17.62 22.88 -14.65
CA VAL A 64 18.06 23.63 -13.46
C VAL A 64 16.97 24.57 -12.93
N ALA A 65 16.04 25.00 -13.80
CA ALA A 65 14.91 25.86 -13.43
C ALA A 65 13.84 25.11 -12.61
N PRO A 66 13.05 25.78 -11.75
CA PRO A 66 11.81 25.24 -11.20
C PRO A 66 10.83 24.92 -12.32
N THR A 67 10.79 23.67 -12.75
CA THR A 67 9.96 23.22 -13.87
C THR A 67 8.58 22.71 -13.45
N ASP A 68 8.40 22.31 -12.18
CA ASP A 68 7.16 21.69 -11.72
C ASP A 68 6.66 22.36 -10.43
N ASP A 69 5.61 23.16 -10.56
CA ASP A 69 4.93 23.82 -9.44
C ASP A 69 3.63 23.08 -9.03
N GLY A 70 3.50 21.82 -9.49
CA GLY A 70 2.30 20.99 -9.40
C GLY A 70 2.55 19.48 -9.34
N PHE A 71 1.53 18.73 -8.94
CA PHE A 71 1.54 17.27 -8.88
C PHE A 71 1.31 16.69 -10.27
N THR A 72 2.13 15.72 -10.68
CA THR A 72 1.90 15.01 -11.94
C THR A 72 1.67 13.53 -11.69
N ILE A 73 0.53 13.05 -12.18
CA ILE A 73 0.16 11.65 -12.25
C ILE A 73 0.61 11.13 -13.61
N ILE A 74 1.36 10.04 -13.65
CA ILE A 74 1.78 9.41 -14.90
C ILE A 74 1.13 8.04 -14.96
N SER A 75 0.42 7.73 -16.05
CA SER A 75 -0.21 6.44 -16.24
C SER A 75 -0.02 5.87 -17.65
N ASN A 76 -0.18 4.55 -17.78
CA ASN A 76 -0.10 3.86 -19.06
C ASN A 76 -1.45 3.89 -19.77
N GLY A 77 -1.44 4.16 -21.07
CA GLY A 77 -2.65 4.16 -21.91
C GLY A 77 -2.40 3.71 -23.35
N THR A 78 -3.44 3.75 -24.16
CA THR A 78 -3.38 3.34 -25.59
C THR A 78 -2.76 4.40 -26.48
N SER A 79 -2.81 5.66 -26.06
CA SER A 79 -2.27 6.81 -26.77
C SER A 79 -1.74 7.82 -25.77
N ASP A 80 -0.80 8.65 -26.21
CA ASP A 80 -0.29 9.74 -25.39
C ASP A 80 -1.33 10.86 -25.28
N HIS A 81 -1.61 11.31 -24.07
CA HIS A 81 -2.54 12.41 -23.82
C HIS A 81 -2.27 13.04 -22.44
N ASP A 82 -2.48 14.35 -22.32
CA ASP A 82 -2.35 15.09 -21.06
C ASP A 82 -3.72 15.64 -20.63
N GLN A 83 -4.08 15.47 -19.36
CA GLN A 83 -5.31 15.98 -18.75
C GLN A 83 -4.96 16.90 -17.59
N ASP A 84 -5.76 17.95 -17.41
CA ASP A 84 -5.68 18.82 -16.25
C ASP A 84 -6.37 18.19 -15.03
N GLY A 85 -6.14 18.77 -13.86
CA GLY A 85 -6.67 18.26 -12.60
C GLY A 85 -8.20 18.24 -12.52
N PRO A 86 -8.93 19.27 -12.97
CA PRO A 86 -10.39 19.21 -13.04
C PRO A 86 -10.91 18.04 -13.89
N ALA A 87 -10.34 17.78 -15.06
CA ALA A 87 -10.73 16.64 -15.89
C ALA A 87 -10.41 15.30 -15.21
N LEU A 88 -9.22 15.17 -14.62
CA LEU A 88 -8.79 14.00 -13.84
C LEU A 88 -9.76 13.66 -12.71
N ILE A 89 -10.19 14.67 -11.95
CA ILE A 89 -11.05 14.52 -10.77
C ILE A 89 -12.54 14.38 -11.17
N GLY A 90 -12.89 14.83 -12.37
CA GLY A 90 -14.20 14.64 -12.98
C GLY A 90 -14.43 13.19 -13.44
N ASP A 91 -13.37 12.46 -13.76
CA ASP A 91 -13.45 11.10 -14.28
C ASP A 91 -13.62 10.05 -13.15
N PRO A 92 -14.80 9.40 -13.05
CA PRO A 92 -15.05 8.40 -12.01
C PRO A 92 -14.24 7.11 -12.22
N ASP A 93 -13.77 6.81 -13.43
CA ASP A 93 -13.02 5.59 -13.72
C ASP A 93 -11.55 5.72 -13.25
N LEU A 94 -11.06 6.93 -13.06
CA LEU A 94 -9.68 7.20 -12.61
C LEU A 94 -9.52 7.19 -11.08
N GLY A 95 -10.60 7.25 -10.29
CA GLY A 95 -10.54 7.09 -8.83
C GLY A 95 -9.92 8.25 -8.05
N PHE A 96 -9.82 9.46 -8.62
CA PHE A 96 -9.24 10.65 -7.96
C PHE A 96 -10.26 11.63 -7.38
N SER A 97 -11.53 11.24 -7.32
CA SER A 97 -12.61 12.09 -6.78
C SER A 97 -12.34 12.53 -5.33
N GLY A 98 -11.63 11.72 -4.54
CA GLY A 98 -11.23 12.03 -3.16
C GLY A 98 -10.35 13.28 -3.05
N LEU A 99 -9.59 13.64 -4.09
CA LEU A 99 -8.75 14.85 -4.08
C LEU A 99 -9.55 16.15 -3.97
N ARG A 100 -10.87 16.12 -4.25
CA ARG A 100 -11.76 17.27 -4.10
C ARG A 100 -11.75 17.85 -2.69
N GLN A 101 -11.54 17.01 -1.67
CA GLN A 101 -11.55 17.44 -0.27
C GLN A 101 -10.44 18.44 0.08
N PHE A 102 -9.34 18.45 -0.68
CA PHE A 102 -8.21 19.36 -0.46
C PHE A 102 -8.37 20.73 -1.14
N GLY A 103 -9.50 20.96 -1.82
CA GLY A 103 -9.87 22.24 -2.40
C GLY A 103 -9.24 22.55 -3.76
N PRO A 104 -9.69 23.63 -4.42
CA PRO A 104 -9.41 23.91 -5.84
C PRO A 104 -7.94 24.19 -6.14
N ASN A 105 -7.15 24.68 -5.17
CA ASN A 105 -5.74 24.99 -5.37
C ASN A 105 -4.90 23.74 -5.68
N LEU A 106 -5.15 22.62 -4.99
CA LEU A 106 -4.47 21.36 -5.27
C LEU A 106 -4.90 20.80 -6.63
N ILE A 107 -6.20 20.87 -6.92
CA ILE A 107 -6.80 20.39 -8.16
C ILE A 107 -6.15 21.08 -9.36
N GLN A 108 -6.10 22.42 -9.38
CA GLN A 108 -5.55 23.17 -10.50
C GLN A 108 -4.05 22.94 -10.71
N LYS A 109 -3.34 22.57 -9.63
CA LYS A 109 -1.92 22.21 -9.67
C LYS A 109 -1.67 20.71 -9.91
N THR A 110 -2.70 19.92 -10.20
CA THR A 110 -2.55 18.49 -10.50
C THR A 110 -2.72 18.25 -12.00
N ASN A 111 -1.86 17.43 -12.59
CA ASN A 111 -1.91 17.06 -14.01
C ASN A 111 -1.83 15.55 -14.16
N LEU A 112 -2.47 14.99 -15.19
CA LEU A 112 -2.33 13.59 -15.59
C LEU A 112 -1.66 13.50 -16.96
N LYS A 113 -0.61 12.67 -17.06
CA LYS A 113 0.11 12.33 -18.28
C LYS A 113 -0.11 10.85 -18.59
N ILE A 114 -0.93 10.57 -19.59
CA ILE A 114 -1.13 9.22 -20.13
C ILE A 114 -0.08 8.99 -21.21
N ARG A 115 0.69 7.90 -21.12
CA ARG A 115 1.71 7.55 -22.11
C ARG A 115 1.51 6.13 -22.62
N ALA A 116 1.66 5.93 -23.92
CA ALA A 116 1.65 4.61 -24.56
C ALA A 116 3.05 4.01 -24.65
N ASN A 117 3.11 2.68 -24.82
CA ASN A 117 4.33 1.91 -25.08
C ASN A 117 5.45 2.11 -24.05
N ILE A 118 5.08 2.27 -22.78
CA ILE A 118 6.07 2.41 -21.70
C ILE A 118 6.62 1.01 -21.39
N PRO A 119 7.95 0.82 -21.30
CA PRO A 119 8.59 -0.52 -21.19
C PRO A 119 8.28 -1.26 -19.88
N ILE A 120 7.67 -0.58 -18.92
CA ILE A 120 7.25 -1.16 -17.65
C ILE A 120 5.87 -1.76 -17.89
N SER A 121 5.82 -3.08 -18.02
CA SER A 121 4.67 -3.83 -18.55
C SER A 121 3.42 -3.83 -17.67
N ASN A 122 3.39 -3.15 -16.52
CA ASN A 122 2.23 -3.10 -15.65
C ASN A 122 2.00 -1.69 -15.07
N HIS A 123 1.09 -0.98 -15.73
CA HIS A 123 0.24 0.11 -15.25
C HIS A 123 0.59 0.76 -13.90
N PHE A 124 1.47 1.75 -13.90
CA PHE A 124 1.69 2.64 -12.76
C PHE A 124 0.70 3.79 -12.82
N MET A 125 0.41 4.32 -11.65
CA MET A 125 -0.25 5.60 -11.46
C MET A 125 0.45 6.27 -10.27
N MET A 126 0.59 7.58 -10.26
CA MET A 126 1.20 8.28 -9.13
C MET A 126 0.11 9.00 -8.34
N VAL A 127 0.16 8.89 -7.01
CA VAL A 127 -0.62 9.61 -5.99
C VAL A 127 -1.86 8.88 -5.42
N ASP A 128 -1.91 8.97 -4.08
CA ASP A 128 -2.80 8.42 -3.04
C ASP A 128 -2.66 6.91 -2.72
N SER A 129 -2.43 6.61 -1.43
CA SER A 129 -2.08 5.29 -0.88
C SER A 129 -0.94 4.55 -1.62
N PRO A 130 0.31 5.09 -1.58
CA PRO A 130 1.43 4.49 -2.30
C PRO A 130 1.74 3.06 -1.85
N ASP A 131 2.16 2.24 -2.81
CA ASP A 131 2.73 0.90 -2.56
C ASP A 131 4.25 0.99 -2.37
N VAL A 132 4.88 1.99 -2.98
CA VAL A 132 6.30 2.35 -2.83
C VAL A 132 6.43 3.86 -2.72
N ILE A 133 7.20 4.34 -1.75
CA ILE A 133 7.52 5.76 -1.57
C ILE A 133 9.02 5.93 -1.77
N LEU A 134 9.41 6.78 -2.72
CA LEU A 134 10.81 7.15 -2.94
C LEU A 134 11.04 8.59 -2.46
N LEU A 135 11.92 8.76 -1.48
CA LEU A 135 12.28 10.08 -0.95
C LEU A 135 13.67 10.48 -1.43
N PHE A 136 13.73 11.41 -2.40
CA PHE A 136 14.95 11.86 -3.07
C PHE A 136 15.60 13.05 -2.36
N PHE A 137 16.88 12.88 -2.04
CA PHE A 137 17.76 13.91 -1.53
C PHE A 137 18.84 14.26 -2.56
N ASP A 138 19.17 15.55 -2.59
CA ASP A 138 20.32 16.08 -3.31
C ASP A 138 21.45 16.35 -2.30
N PRO A 139 22.63 15.75 -2.48
CA PRO A 139 23.77 15.94 -1.58
C PRO A 139 24.27 17.38 -1.50
N ASP A 140 24.13 18.17 -2.57
CA ASP A 140 24.55 19.57 -2.61
C ASP A 140 23.55 20.52 -1.95
N LYS A 141 22.34 20.03 -1.64
CA LYS A 141 21.29 20.79 -0.95
C LYS A 141 20.81 20.08 0.32
N PRO A 142 21.69 19.77 1.29
CA PRO A 142 21.31 19.02 2.49
C PRO A 142 20.40 19.84 3.43
N GLY A 143 20.37 21.17 3.29
CA GLY A 143 19.78 22.11 4.24
C GLY A 143 18.24 22.24 4.25
N THR A 144 17.50 21.53 3.41
CA THR A 144 16.03 21.70 3.25
C THR A 144 15.19 20.71 4.06
N THR A 145 15.74 20.13 5.13
CA THR A 145 15.35 18.79 5.60
C THR A 145 14.75 18.72 7.00
N GLY A 146 14.69 19.79 7.79
CA GLY A 146 14.02 19.71 9.11
C GLY A 146 12.50 19.63 8.99
N GLU A 147 11.88 20.73 8.54
CA GLU A 147 10.42 20.90 8.47
C GLU A 147 9.80 20.08 7.33
N THR A 148 10.45 20.03 6.17
CA THR A 148 9.98 19.20 5.04
C THR A 148 9.98 17.72 5.41
N LEU A 149 11.01 17.24 6.12
CA LEU A 149 11.02 15.83 6.53
C LEU A 149 10.10 15.56 7.69
N SER A 150 9.93 16.48 8.65
CA SER A 150 8.98 16.26 9.74
C SER A 150 7.54 16.23 9.24
N ILE A 151 7.15 17.14 8.33
CA ILE A 151 5.82 17.12 7.71
C ILE A 151 5.60 15.83 6.91
N LEU A 152 6.60 15.43 6.12
CA LEU A 152 6.51 14.23 5.30
C LEU A 152 6.48 12.95 6.14
N THR A 153 7.36 12.79 7.12
CA THR A 153 7.38 11.60 7.98
C THR A 153 6.22 11.53 8.95
N ASN A 154 5.76 12.66 9.51
CA ASN A 154 4.54 12.69 10.34
C ASN A 154 3.30 12.30 9.53
N SER A 155 3.26 12.64 8.23
CA SER A 155 2.19 12.22 7.32
C SER A 155 2.37 10.76 6.83
N LEU A 156 3.57 10.20 6.97
CA LEU A 156 3.92 8.85 6.52
C LEU A 156 4.06 7.83 7.67
N VAL A 157 3.66 8.20 8.89
CA VAL A 157 3.69 7.30 10.07
C VAL A 157 2.91 6.02 9.77
N GLY A 158 3.55 4.87 9.95
CA GLY A 158 2.96 3.55 9.66
C GLY A 158 3.14 3.08 8.21
N MET A 159 3.69 3.92 7.33
CA MET A 159 4.09 3.57 5.96
C MET A 159 5.61 3.39 5.82
N ASP A 160 6.33 3.26 6.94
CA ASP A 160 7.79 3.11 6.99
C ASP A 160 8.30 1.94 6.15
N HIS A 161 7.54 0.83 6.14
CA HIS A 161 7.86 -0.38 5.36
C HIS A 161 7.77 -0.18 3.84
N LYS A 162 7.17 0.93 3.38
CA LYS A 162 7.05 1.32 1.97
C LYS A 162 8.07 2.37 1.56
N LEU A 163 8.78 2.98 2.52
CA LEU A 163 9.67 4.10 2.32
C LEU A 163 11.07 3.63 1.91
N HIS A 164 11.54 4.12 0.77
CA HIS A 164 12.91 3.99 0.30
C HIS A 164 13.55 5.39 0.23
N ILE A 165 14.64 5.59 0.98
CA ILE A 165 15.36 6.86 1.03
C ILE A 165 16.49 6.84 -0.01
N VAL A 166 16.56 7.85 -0.85
CA VAL A 166 17.49 7.90 -1.99
C VAL A 166 18.36 9.15 -1.89
N LEU A 167 19.67 8.97 -1.77
CA LEU A 167 20.66 10.03 -1.97
C LEU A 167 21.16 9.93 -3.41
N ASN A 168 20.65 10.81 -4.26
CA ASN A 168 20.95 10.82 -5.69
C ASN A 168 22.17 11.70 -5.99
N LYS A 169 22.70 11.66 -7.23
CA LYS A 169 23.80 12.51 -7.71
C LYS A 169 25.14 12.32 -6.97
N VAL A 170 25.36 11.14 -6.40
CA VAL A 170 26.60 10.88 -5.64
C VAL A 170 27.85 10.97 -6.51
N ASP A 171 27.70 10.76 -7.82
CA ASP A 171 28.73 10.94 -8.85
C ASP A 171 29.28 12.38 -8.94
N GLN A 172 28.55 13.38 -8.42
CA GLN A 172 29.00 14.77 -8.43
C GLN A 172 30.12 15.05 -7.42
N PHE A 173 30.30 14.16 -6.43
CA PHE A 173 31.38 14.30 -5.47
C PHE A 173 32.72 13.85 -6.05
N ARG A 174 33.66 14.79 -6.15
CA ARG A 174 35.05 14.49 -6.50
C ARG A 174 35.86 13.92 -5.34
N LYS A 175 35.48 14.26 -4.10
CA LYS A 175 36.19 13.86 -2.88
C LYS A 175 35.28 13.07 -1.97
N ILE A 176 35.79 11.94 -1.48
CA ILE A 176 35.06 11.07 -0.54
C ILE A 176 34.66 11.80 0.76
N HIS A 177 35.46 12.77 1.21
CA HIS A 177 35.16 13.55 2.42
C HIS A 177 33.91 14.43 2.28
N ASP A 178 33.70 15.01 1.10
CA ASP A 178 32.54 15.87 0.83
C ASP A 178 31.27 15.01 0.80
N PHE A 179 31.35 13.83 0.16
CA PHE A 179 30.30 12.82 0.21
C PHE A 179 29.98 12.39 1.66
N ALA A 180 31.00 12.00 2.43
CA ALA A 180 30.83 11.54 3.81
C ALA A 180 30.19 12.62 4.68
N ARG A 181 30.52 13.90 4.47
CA ARG A 181 29.90 15.03 5.16
C ARG A 181 28.42 15.19 4.82
N ALA A 182 28.07 15.13 3.53
CA ALA A 182 26.68 15.25 3.09
C ALA A 182 25.83 14.06 3.55
N TYR A 183 26.35 12.84 3.41
CA TYR A 183 25.71 11.61 3.88
C TYR A 183 25.51 11.65 5.41
N GLY A 184 26.54 12.03 6.16
CA GLY A 184 26.46 12.19 7.62
C GLY A 184 25.42 13.24 8.05
N SER A 185 25.33 14.36 7.34
CA SER A 185 24.32 15.38 7.59
C SER A 185 22.90 14.87 7.34
N LEU A 186 22.69 14.07 6.28
CA LEU A 186 21.41 13.46 6.00
C LEU A 186 21.00 12.48 7.11
N CYS A 187 21.91 11.59 7.51
CA CYS A 187 21.67 10.65 8.62
C CYS A 187 21.30 11.37 9.92
N TRP A 188 22.01 12.45 10.25
CA TRP A 188 21.73 13.27 11.42
C TRP A 188 20.36 13.95 11.37
N ASN A 189 19.94 14.41 10.19
CA ASN A 189 18.63 15.04 10.06
C ASN A 189 17.51 14.00 10.12
N LEU A 190 17.70 12.83 9.52
CA LEU A 190 16.72 11.75 9.57
C LEU A 190 16.58 11.16 10.98
N SER A 191 17.66 11.05 11.78
CA SER A 191 17.59 10.51 13.14
C SER A 191 16.76 11.36 14.11
N LYS A 192 16.57 12.66 13.81
CA LYS A 192 15.69 13.55 14.58
C LYS A 192 14.22 13.33 14.30
N VAL A 193 13.92 12.72 13.15
CA VAL A 193 12.58 12.72 12.57
C VAL A 193 12.00 11.30 12.52
N ILE A 194 12.85 10.31 12.24
CA ILE A 194 12.46 8.91 12.19
C ILE A 194 12.71 8.31 13.59
N PRO A 195 11.67 7.90 14.34
CA PRO A 195 11.79 7.38 15.69
C PRO A 195 12.21 5.90 15.69
N LEU A 196 13.18 5.53 14.86
CA LEU A 196 13.72 4.18 14.77
C LEU A 196 15.09 4.11 15.44
N LYS A 197 15.36 2.99 16.10
CA LYS A 197 16.68 2.71 16.70
C LYS A 197 17.78 2.67 15.64
N ASP A 198 17.46 2.08 14.49
CA ASP A 198 18.34 1.95 13.33
C ASP A 198 17.75 2.72 12.17
N LEU A 199 18.58 3.52 11.49
CA LEU A 199 18.15 4.31 10.35
C LEU A 199 17.81 3.39 9.16
N PRO A 200 16.71 3.64 8.43
CA PRO A 200 16.42 2.92 7.19
C PRO A 200 17.57 3.05 6.18
N ARG A 201 17.72 2.04 5.32
CA ARG A 201 18.75 2.04 4.27
C ARG A 201 18.59 3.26 3.36
N ILE A 202 19.69 4.00 3.20
CA ILE A 202 19.81 5.09 2.23
C ILE A 202 20.47 4.53 0.98
N TYR A 203 19.78 4.59 -0.15
CA TYR A 203 20.30 4.20 -1.45
C TYR A 203 21.12 5.34 -2.04
N THR A 204 22.43 5.15 -2.14
CA THR A 204 23.33 6.07 -2.84
C THR A 204 23.34 5.71 -4.32
N MET A 205 22.99 6.64 -5.20
CA MET A 205 22.94 6.37 -6.63
C MET A 205 23.19 7.61 -7.48
N CYS A 206 23.33 7.39 -8.79
CA CYS A 206 23.35 8.43 -9.81
C CYS A 206 22.45 8.04 -10.98
N ILE A 207 21.90 9.03 -11.68
CA ILE A 207 21.14 8.81 -12.92
C ILE A 207 22.04 9.22 -14.08
N PRO A 208 22.41 8.29 -14.98
CA PRO A 208 23.28 8.61 -16.09
C PRO A 208 22.61 9.63 -17.01
N VAL A 209 23.36 10.67 -17.38
CA VAL A 209 22.93 11.64 -18.39
C VAL A 209 23.10 10.97 -19.76
N LYS A 210 22.03 10.90 -20.57
CA LYS A 210 22.17 10.52 -21.97
C LYS A 210 22.98 11.62 -22.66
N GLU A 211 24.27 11.37 -22.91
CA GLU A 211 25.10 12.26 -23.71
C GLU A 211 24.44 12.42 -25.09
N ARG A 212 24.08 13.66 -25.45
CA ARG A 212 23.76 14.00 -26.83
C ARG A 212 25.08 13.93 -27.59
N GLY A 213 25.30 12.79 -28.24
CA GLY A 213 26.39 12.47 -29.15
C GLY A 213 27.54 13.46 -29.19
N ASP A 214 28.57 13.23 -28.36
CA ASP A 214 29.93 13.40 -28.83
C ASP A 214 30.82 12.35 -28.17
N GLY A 215 31.64 11.69 -28.99
CA GLY A 215 32.35 10.46 -28.64
C GLY A 215 33.57 10.69 -27.75
N SER A 216 33.39 11.23 -26.55
CA SER A 216 34.47 11.35 -25.57
C SER A 216 34.43 10.19 -24.58
N LYS A 217 35.13 9.10 -24.92
CA LYS A 217 35.55 8.10 -23.93
C LYS A 217 36.45 8.78 -22.88
N THR A 218 35.90 9.17 -21.75
CA THR A 218 36.71 9.46 -20.56
C THR A 218 37.05 8.17 -19.84
N THR A 219 38.21 7.63 -20.20
CA THR A 219 39.01 6.76 -19.34
C THR A 219 39.54 7.57 -18.16
N GLU A 220 39.07 7.29 -16.93
CA GLU A 220 39.93 7.37 -15.74
C GLU A 220 39.70 6.14 -14.85
N THR A 221 40.72 5.30 -14.85
CA THR A 221 40.91 4.08 -14.09
C THR A 221 40.90 4.37 -12.59
N GLY A 222 39.84 3.94 -11.88
CA GLY A 222 39.76 4.00 -10.41
C GLY A 222 38.34 4.13 -9.84
N LEU A 223 37.39 4.66 -10.64
CA LEU A 223 35.99 4.85 -10.25
C LEU A 223 35.05 3.72 -10.72
N GLY A 224 35.55 2.73 -11.47
CA GLY A 224 34.72 1.68 -12.08
C GLY A 224 33.89 0.90 -11.06
N SER A 225 34.52 0.39 -10.00
CA SER A 225 33.80 -0.35 -8.95
C SER A 225 32.83 0.53 -8.15
N ALA A 226 33.21 1.78 -7.86
CA ALA A 226 32.34 2.71 -7.14
C ALA A 226 31.11 3.11 -8.00
N LEU A 227 31.30 3.25 -9.31
CA LEU A 227 30.20 3.47 -10.25
C LEU A 227 29.30 2.22 -10.31
N GLU A 228 29.88 1.03 -10.45
CA GLU A 228 29.13 -0.25 -10.42
C GLU A 228 28.28 -0.39 -9.15
N ASP A 229 28.80 -0.01 -7.99
CA ASP A 229 28.05 -0.02 -6.73
C ASP A 229 26.87 0.97 -6.75
N LEU A 230 27.06 2.19 -7.29
CA LEU A 230 25.98 3.17 -7.47
C LEU A 230 24.93 2.69 -8.48
N GLU A 231 25.36 1.99 -9.54
CA GLU A 231 24.47 1.38 -10.53
C GLU A 231 23.66 0.22 -9.91
N SER A 232 24.31 -0.62 -9.12
CA SER A 232 23.66 -1.71 -8.39
C SER A 232 22.59 -1.18 -7.44
N SER A 233 22.95 -0.17 -6.64
CA SER A 233 22.03 0.54 -5.74
C SER A 233 20.85 1.17 -6.50
N ARG A 234 21.10 1.79 -7.66
CA ARG A 234 20.03 2.30 -8.56
C ARG A 234 19.11 1.16 -9.02
N ASN A 235 19.67 0.04 -9.46
CA ASN A 235 18.90 -1.11 -9.93
C ASN A 235 18.05 -1.72 -8.81
N GLU A 236 18.51 -1.72 -7.57
CA GLU A 236 17.69 -2.11 -6.42
C GLU A 236 16.46 -1.20 -6.24
N VAL A 237 16.63 0.13 -6.37
CA VAL A 237 15.51 1.09 -6.31
C VAL A 237 14.55 0.85 -7.48
N ILE A 238 15.06 0.65 -8.70
CA ILE A 238 14.23 0.33 -9.87
C ILE A 238 13.47 -0.99 -9.63
N ASN A 239 14.12 -2.02 -9.12
CA ASN A 239 13.46 -3.29 -8.78
C ASN A 239 12.35 -3.10 -7.74
N ALA A 240 12.55 -2.24 -6.74
CA ALA A 240 11.52 -1.90 -5.77
C ALA A 240 10.29 -1.24 -6.44
N VAL A 241 10.52 -0.32 -7.40
CA VAL A 241 9.48 0.30 -8.23
C VAL A 241 8.75 -0.75 -9.07
N MET A 242 9.49 -1.66 -9.70
CA MET A 242 8.92 -2.73 -10.54
C MET A 242 8.07 -3.74 -9.75
N ARG A 243 8.36 -3.93 -8.45
CA ARG A 243 7.57 -4.77 -7.53
C ARG A 243 6.35 -4.08 -6.92
N ALA A 244 6.08 -2.82 -7.24
CA ALA A 244 4.89 -2.12 -6.76
C ALA A 244 3.55 -2.87 -7.05
N PRO A 245 3.34 -3.51 -8.23
CA PRO A 245 2.15 -4.32 -8.49
C PRO A 245 1.96 -5.48 -7.50
N GLU A 246 3.03 -6.22 -7.22
CA GLU A 246 3.01 -7.34 -6.27
C GLU A 246 2.71 -6.85 -4.85
N ARG A 247 3.40 -5.78 -4.43
CA ARG A 247 3.16 -5.13 -3.13
C ARG A 247 1.73 -4.61 -2.99
N ARG A 248 1.12 -4.13 -4.07
CA ARG A 248 -0.28 -3.73 -4.06
C ARG A 248 -1.20 -4.90 -3.75
N ALA A 249 -1.00 -6.04 -4.42
CA ALA A 249 -1.80 -7.23 -4.15
C ALA A 249 -1.69 -7.63 -2.66
N ASP A 250 -0.48 -7.65 -2.12
CA ASP A 250 -0.24 -7.92 -0.70
C ASP A 250 -0.91 -6.89 0.23
N ASN A 251 -0.82 -5.60 -0.10
CA ASN A 251 -1.43 -4.51 0.67
C ASN A 251 -2.97 -4.60 0.64
N LEU A 252 -3.55 -4.88 -0.53
CA LEU A 252 -5.01 -5.02 -0.68
C LEU A 252 -5.52 -6.23 0.09
N ILE A 253 -4.85 -7.39 -0.04
CA ILE A 253 -5.18 -8.59 0.71
C ILE A 253 -5.05 -8.34 2.21
N THR A 254 -3.94 -7.74 2.64
CA THR A 254 -3.71 -7.44 4.05
C THR A 254 -4.77 -6.50 4.58
N ARG A 255 -5.06 -5.39 3.89
CA ARG A 255 -6.07 -4.42 4.32
C ARG A 255 -7.45 -5.04 4.42
N ASP A 256 -7.86 -5.83 3.43
CA ASP A 256 -9.17 -6.48 3.45
C ASP A 256 -9.25 -7.47 4.63
N LEU A 257 -8.21 -8.29 4.81
CA LEU A 257 -8.12 -9.28 5.88
C LEU A 257 -7.87 -8.72 7.27
N THR A 258 -7.48 -7.46 7.43
CA THR A 258 -7.30 -6.81 8.74
C THR A 258 -8.43 -5.83 9.07
N SER A 259 -9.20 -5.39 8.07
CA SER A 259 -10.33 -4.50 8.27
C SER A 259 -11.51 -5.19 8.97
N GLU A 260 -12.28 -4.42 9.75
CA GLU A 260 -13.52 -4.93 10.38
C GLU A 260 -14.51 -5.44 9.36
N ASP A 261 -14.71 -4.65 8.31
CA ASP A 261 -15.68 -4.94 7.25
C ASP A 261 -15.27 -6.15 6.44
N GLY A 262 -14.00 -6.25 6.03
CA GLY A 262 -13.50 -7.39 5.27
C GLY A 262 -13.53 -8.67 6.09
N LEU A 263 -13.10 -8.64 7.35
CA LEU A 263 -13.23 -9.77 8.28
C LEU A 263 -14.70 -10.18 8.47
N THR A 264 -15.59 -9.21 8.68
CA THR A 264 -17.03 -9.46 8.90
C THR A 264 -17.68 -10.02 7.65
N GLN A 265 -17.31 -9.54 6.48
CA GLN A 265 -17.80 -10.05 5.22
C GLN A 265 -17.29 -11.48 4.99
N HIS A 266 -16.03 -11.77 5.33
CA HIS A 266 -15.47 -13.12 5.22
C HIS A 266 -16.18 -14.09 6.17
N PHE A 267 -16.44 -13.67 7.42
CA PHE A 267 -17.28 -14.41 8.36
C PHE A 267 -18.69 -14.67 7.80
N ARG A 268 -19.34 -13.64 7.24
CA ARG A 268 -20.67 -13.78 6.64
C ARG A 268 -20.70 -14.75 5.45
N ARG A 269 -19.62 -14.82 4.67
CA ARG A 269 -19.48 -15.80 3.58
C ARG A 269 -19.34 -17.22 4.12
N LEU A 270 -18.50 -17.44 5.13
CA LEU A 270 -18.26 -18.77 5.72
C LEU A 270 -19.48 -19.33 6.45
N TYR A 271 -20.21 -18.47 7.17
CA TYR A 271 -21.36 -18.87 8.00
C TYR A 271 -22.71 -18.41 7.44
N GLY A 272 -22.78 -18.15 6.12
CA GLY A 272 -23.95 -17.55 5.48
C GLY A 272 -25.24 -18.34 5.70
N ARG A 273 -25.16 -19.67 5.74
CA ARG A 273 -26.30 -20.55 6.03
C ARG A 273 -26.81 -20.37 7.46
N GLN A 274 -25.92 -20.42 8.44
CA GLN A 274 -26.26 -20.26 9.86
C GLN A 274 -26.82 -18.86 10.15
N LEU A 275 -26.28 -17.84 9.48
CA LEU A 275 -26.80 -16.47 9.55
C LEU A 275 -28.19 -16.35 8.94
N ALA A 276 -28.46 -17.02 7.80
CA ALA A 276 -29.80 -17.06 7.19
C ALA A 276 -30.82 -17.79 8.10
N GLU A 277 -30.38 -18.83 8.80
CA GLU A 277 -31.15 -19.57 9.81
C GLU A 277 -31.29 -18.79 11.15
N ARG A 278 -30.74 -17.56 11.23
CA ARG A 278 -30.73 -16.68 12.42
C ARG A 278 -30.11 -17.34 13.65
N ASP A 279 -29.02 -18.08 13.46
CA ASP A 279 -28.25 -18.63 14.56
C ASP A 279 -27.60 -17.51 15.40
N GLU A 280 -28.24 -17.18 16.52
CA GLU A 280 -27.78 -16.16 17.46
C GLU A 280 -26.41 -16.50 18.07
N PHE A 281 -26.08 -17.78 18.17
CA PHE A 281 -24.84 -18.22 18.79
C PHE A 281 -23.65 -17.93 17.89
N VAL A 282 -23.77 -18.24 16.60
CA VAL A 282 -22.73 -17.96 15.59
C VAL A 282 -22.47 -16.45 15.49
N PHE A 283 -23.53 -15.64 15.46
CA PHE A 283 -23.40 -14.18 15.45
C PHE A 283 -22.77 -13.63 16.75
N SER A 284 -23.15 -14.17 17.91
CA SER A 284 -22.60 -13.75 19.21
C SER A 284 -21.11 -14.11 19.36
N ILE A 285 -20.65 -15.25 18.81
CA ILE A 285 -19.23 -15.60 18.82
C ILE A 285 -18.45 -14.58 17.98
N TRP A 286 -18.92 -14.28 16.77
CA TRP A 286 -18.24 -13.33 15.90
C TRP A 286 -18.04 -11.97 16.55
N ARG A 287 -19.12 -11.42 17.13
CA ARG A 287 -19.07 -10.12 17.82
C ARG A 287 -18.11 -10.11 19.01
N ARG A 288 -17.85 -11.25 19.64
CA ARG A 288 -16.90 -11.39 20.76
C ARG A 288 -15.45 -11.60 20.29
N VAL A 289 -15.24 -12.31 19.19
CA VAL A 289 -13.90 -12.68 18.70
C VAL A 289 -13.29 -11.57 17.83
N LEU A 290 -14.12 -10.85 17.06
CA LEU A 290 -13.69 -9.86 16.07
C LEU A 290 -12.69 -8.82 16.62
N PRO A 291 -12.91 -8.15 17.77
CA PRO A 291 -11.98 -7.14 18.26
C PRO A 291 -10.60 -7.72 18.59
N SER A 292 -10.56 -8.86 19.27
CA SER A 292 -9.31 -9.54 19.63
C SER A 292 -8.57 -10.07 18.41
N LEU A 293 -9.32 -10.55 17.41
CA LEU A 293 -8.77 -11.02 16.15
C LEU A 293 -8.14 -9.88 15.36
N GLN A 294 -8.79 -8.71 15.28
CA GLN A 294 -8.23 -7.51 14.64
C GLN A 294 -6.92 -7.07 15.29
N VAL A 295 -6.89 -6.99 16.63
CA VAL A 295 -5.68 -6.62 17.36
C VAL A 295 -4.55 -7.62 17.07
N ALA A 296 -4.85 -8.92 17.11
CA ALA A 296 -3.88 -9.97 16.82
C ALA A 296 -3.35 -9.88 15.38
N LEU A 297 -4.24 -9.68 14.41
CA LEU A 297 -3.89 -9.54 12.99
C LEU A 297 -3.04 -8.29 12.72
N ASN A 298 -3.40 -7.15 13.29
CA ASN A 298 -2.66 -5.89 13.14
C ASN A 298 -1.29 -5.94 13.83
N THR A 299 -1.16 -6.72 14.91
CA THR A 299 0.10 -6.79 15.68
C THR A 299 1.06 -7.84 15.13
N LEU A 300 0.56 -9.03 14.77
CA LEU A 300 1.40 -10.16 14.36
C LEU A 300 1.53 -10.28 12.84
N GLY A 301 0.52 -9.83 12.09
CA GLY A 301 0.38 -10.10 10.66
C GLY A 301 -0.09 -11.54 10.40
N PHE A 302 -0.74 -11.74 9.25
CA PHE A 302 -1.39 -13.01 8.90
C PHE A 302 -0.43 -14.21 8.87
N SER A 303 0.80 -14.00 8.39
CA SER A 303 1.81 -15.04 8.24
C SER A 303 2.40 -15.56 9.56
N LYS A 304 2.29 -14.78 10.63
CA LYS A 304 2.81 -15.14 11.97
C LYS A 304 1.72 -15.56 12.94
N LEU A 305 0.46 -15.65 12.49
CA LEU A 305 -0.60 -16.18 13.33
C LEU A 305 -0.29 -17.64 13.70
N PRO A 306 -0.42 -18.01 14.98
CA PRO A 306 -0.19 -19.39 15.41
C PRO A 306 -1.16 -20.31 14.68
N LYS A 307 -0.62 -21.33 14.00
CA LYS A 307 -1.43 -22.34 13.31
C LYS A 307 -2.19 -23.15 14.35
N VAL A 308 -3.51 -23.10 14.30
CA VAL A 308 -4.37 -23.94 15.15
C VAL A 308 -4.17 -25.40 14.75
N LYS A 309 -3.78 -26.25 15.71
CA LYS A 309 -3.59 -27.68 15.42
C LYS A 309 -4.95 -28.34 15.18
N PRO A 310 -5.05 -29.34 14.29
CA PRO A 310 -6.32 -30.05 14.06
C PRO A 310 -6.96 -30.62 15.34
N ALA A 311 -6.14 -31.04 16.30
CA ALA A 311 -6.60 -31.53 17.60
C ALA A 311 -7.23 -30.42 18.47
N GLU A 312 -6.67 -29.21 18.45
CA GLU A 312 -7.20 -28.05 19.17
C GLU A 312 -8.52 -27.58 18.56
N LEU A 313 -8.62 -27.59 17.23
CA LEU A 313 -9.84 -27.26 16.50
C LEU A 313 -10.96 -28.27 16.81
N LYS A 314 -10.63 -29.57 16.86
CA LYS A 314 -11.58 -30.64 17.20
C LYS A 314 -12.08 -30.53 18.64
N ALA A 315 -11.20 -30.15 19.58
CA ALA A 315 -11.59 -29.89 20.96
C ALA A 315 -12.56 -28.70 21.07
N LEU A 316 -12.26 -27.59 20.38
CA LEU A 316 -13.16 -26.42 20.34
C LEU A 316 -14.52 -26.74 19.70
N GLN A 317 -14.54 -27.52 18.61
CA GLN A 317 -15.77 -27.97 17.97
C GLN A 317 -16.61 -28.85 18.89
N SER A 318 -15.99 -29.76 19.66
CA SER A 318 -16.71 -30.59 20.63
C SER A 318 -17.31 -29.75 21.77
N ILE A 319 -16.57 -28.75 22.27
CA ILE A 319 -17.08 -27.83 23.29
C ILE A 319 -18.32 -27.08 22.77
N VAL A 320 -18.26 -26.58 21.54
CA VAL A 320 -19.36 -25.82 20.92
C VAL A 320 -20.57 -26.70 20.62
N ASN A 321 -20.37 -27.88 20.04
CA ASN A 321 -21.45 -28.72 19.53
C ASN A 321 -22.06 -29.62 20.61
N ASP A 322 -21.28 -30.04 21.61
CA ASP A 322 -21.70 -31.05 22.59
C ASP A 322 -21.80 -30.46 24.00
N ASP A 323 -20.72 -29.83 24.50
CA ASP A 323 -20.64 -29.41 25.90
C ASP A 323 -21.52 -28.20 26.22
N ILE A 324 -21.49 -27.16 25.39
CA ILE A 324 -22.31 -25.96 25.59
C ILE A 324 -23.80 -26.31 25.57
N PRO A 325 -24.33 -27.08 24.59
CA PRO A 325 -25.73 -27.51 24.61
C PRO A 325 -26.09 -28.42 25.79
N ARG A 326 -25.16 -29.25 26.26
CA ARG A 326 -25.34 -30.08 27.46
C ARG A 326 -25.44 -29.21 28.72
N LEU A 327 -24.54 -28.25 28.89
CA LEU A 327 -24.54 -27.31 30.02
C LEU A 327 -25.77 -26.40 30.00
N ARG A 328 -26.23 -25.96 28.82
CA ARG A 328 -27.49 -25.21 28.67
C ARG A 328 -28.69 -26.00 29.19
N ARG A 329 -28.75 -27.30 28.89
CA ARG A 329 -29.80 -28.22 29.39
C ARG A 329 -29.73 -28.43 30.91
N GLN A 330 -28.54 -28.38 31.50
CA GLN A 330 -28.35 -28.52 32.95
C GLN A 330 -28.64 -27.22 33.71
N ALA A 331 -28.28 -26.06 33.14
CA ALA A 331 -28.50 -24.75 33.76
C ALA A 331 -29.96 -24.26 33.62
N ALA A 332 -30.67 -24.71 32.59
CA ALA A 332 -32.12 -24.57 32.48
C ALA A 332 -32.75 -25.97 32.52
N PRO A 333 -32.95 -26.55 33.73
CA PRO A 333 -33.72 -27.77 33.83
C PRO A 333 -35.11 -27.45 33.29
N THR A 334 -35.45 -28.04 32.14
CA THR A 334 -36.85 -28.29 31.80
C THR A 334 -37.51 -28.84 33.06
N GLU A 335 -38.52 -28.11 33.56
CA GLU A 335 -39.33 -28.37 34.77
C GLU A 335 -39.04 -27.54 36.04
N ALA A 336 -39.10 -26.21 35.93
CA ALA A 336 -39.63 -25.36 37.03
C ALA A 336 -40.17 -23.99 36.58
N SER A 337 -40.56 -23.82 35.31
CA SER A 337 -41.22 -22.57 34.91
C SER A 337 -42.66 -22.59 35.39
N VAL A 338 -43.00 -21.64 36.27
CA VAL A 338 -44.36 -21.31 36.71
C VAL A 338 -45.35 -21.28 35.53
N ALA A 339 -44.89 -20.91 34.33
CA ALA A 339 -45.71 -20.91 33.11
C ALA A 339 -46.24 -22.30 32.69
N HIS A 340 -45.48 -23.38 32.92
CA HIS A 340 -45.94 -24.74 32.58
C HIS A 340 -46.94 -25.27 33.61
N GLN A 341 -46.78 -24.91 34.90
CA GLN A 341 -47.75 -25.25 35.95
C GLN A 341 -49.06 -24.48 35.77
N VAL A 342 -49.01 -23.20 35.40
CA VAL A 342 -50.19 -22.39 35.08
C VAL A 342 -50.92 -22.92 33.84
N ALA A 343 -50.19 -23.32 32.79
CA ALA A 343 -50.80 -23.93 31.60
C ALA A 343 -51.47 -25.30 31.88
N LYS A 344 -50.95 -26.08 32.84
CA LYS A 344 -51.52 -27.37 33.26
C LYS A 344 -52.77 -27.20 34.13
N LEU A 345 -52.82 -26.14 34.94
CA LEU A 345 -54.01 -25.76 35.72
C LEU A 345 -55.15 -25.26 34.80
N LEU A 346 -54.83 -24.42 33.80
CA LEU A 346 -55.83 -23.91 32.86
C LEU A 346 -56.40 -24.98 31.92
N ARG A 347 -55.69 -26.09 31.68
CA ARG A 347 -56.18 -27.24 30.89
C ARG A 347 -57.04 -28.24 31.68
N ARG A 348 -57.10 -28.14 33.01
CA ARG A 348 -57.91 -29.04 33.87
C ARG A 348 -59.17 -28.37 34.42
N GLY A 349 -59.41 -27.10 34.08
CA GLY A 349 -60.58 -26.34 34.52
C GLY A 349 -61.28 -25.66 33.35
N PHE A 350 -61.74 -26.45 32.38
CA PHE A 350 -62.84 -26.14 31.46
C PHE A 350 -63.51 -27.44 31.03
#